data_AF-A0A1G8MKY0-F1
#
_entry.id   AF-A0A1G8MKY0-F1
#
_cell.length_a   1.000
_cell.length_b   1.000
_cell.length_c   1.000
_cell.angle_alpha   90.00
_cell.angle_beta   90.00
_cell.angle_gamma   90.00
#
_symmetry.space_group_name_H-M   'P 1'
#
loop_
_entity.id
_entity.type
_entity.pdbx_description
1 polymer ?
#
loop_
_entity_poly.entity_id
_entity_poly.type
_entity_poly.pdbx_seq_one_letter_code
_entity_poly.pdbx_strand_id
1 'polypeptide(L)'
;MLDKVERADVPSHAIAVSLGEGDWFRYSACGMDNVYVCGVMAAHFTDLDEWFKFRNLRLMNQLISEALSNEVDLIGPAQFTFLRKQTGLTLHEFCSLNSIDLHSVEAWLEGRGFLPDGLRESVCAMVSDIHANRSTAAQLRDQALNLHQAA
;
A
#
# COMPACT_ATOMS: atom_id res chain seq x y z
N MET A 1 -8.85 -6.77 9.65
CA MET A 1 -9.79 -7.91 9.73
C MET A 1 -9.60 -8.75 8.48
N LEU A 2 -9.72 -10.07 8.58
CA LEU A 2 -9.72 -10.97 7.42
C LEU A 2 -11.06 -11.67 7.38
N ASP A 3 -11.76 -11.52 6.26
CA ASP A 3 -13.04 -12.19 6.05
C ASP A 3 -12.80 -13.29 5.02
N LYS A 4 -13.04 -14.55 5.41
CA LYS A 4 -12.92 -15.69 4.48
C LYS A 4 -13.93 -15.52 3.34
N VAL A 5 -13.48 -15.75 2.12
CA VAL A 5 -14.31 -15.71 0.91
C VAL A 5 -14.07 -16.95 0.06
N GLU A 6 -15.05 -17.32 -0.76
CA GLU A 6 -14.81 -18.33 -1.79
C GLU A 6 -14.03 -17.71 -2.95
N ARG A 7 -13.19 -18.51 -3.62
CA ARG A 7 -12.43 -18.05 -4.78
C ARG A 7 -13.34 -17.49 -5.89
N ALA A 8 -14.53 -18.09 -6.05
CA ALA A 8 -15.51 -17.67 -7.05
C ALA A 8 -16.08 -16.26 -6.75
N ASP A 9 -16.03 -15.81 -5.50
CA ASP A 9 -16.54 -14.51 -5.07
C ASP A 9 -15.49 -13.40 -5.18
N VAL A 10 -14.24 -13.73 -5.51
CA VAL A 10 -13.19 -12.73 -5.71
C VAL A 10 -13.46 -11.95 -6.99
N PRO A 11 -13.70 -10.63 -6.92
CA PRO A 11 -14.00 -9.83 -8.11
C PRO A 11 -12.86 -9.87 -9.12
N SER A 12 -13.18 -9.84 -10.41
CA SER A 12 -12.17 -9.85 -11.49
C SER A 12 -11.24 -8.62 -11.49
N HIS A 13 -11.68 -7.52 -10.87
CA HIS A 13 -10.92 -6.27 -10.71
C HIS A 13 -10.25 -6.16 -9.33
N ALA A 14 -10.22 -7.25 -8.57
CA ALA A 14 -9.57 -7.29 -7.28
C ALA A 14 -8.05 -7.41 -7.41
N ILE A 15 -7.35 -6.83 -6.45
CA ILE A 15 -5.92 -7.08 -6.25
C ILE A 15 -5.80 -8.43 -5.55
N ALA A 16 -5.56 -9.47 -6.33
CA ALA A 16 -5.48 -10.85 -5.86
C ALA A 16 -4.01 -11.26 -5.67
N VAL A 17 -3.61 -11.53 -4.43
CA VAL A 17 -2.26 -11.97 -4.09
C VAL A 17 -2.30 -13.41 -3.61
N SER A 18 -1.62 -14.31 -4.32
CA SER A 18 -1.46 -15.71 -3.91
C SER A 18 -0.07 -15.93 -3.34
N LEU A 19 -0.02 -16.42 -2.10
CA LEU A 19 1.20 -16.82 -1.39
C LEU A 19 1.33 -18.36 -1.32
N GLY A 20 0.44 -19.09 -1.98
CA GLY A 20 0.36 -20.55 -1.97
C GLY A 20 -1.06 -21.04 -2.24
N GLU A 21 -1.29 -22.32 -1.96
CA GLU A 21 -2.61 -22.94 -2.02
C GLU A 21 -3.39 -22.71 -0.71
N GLY A 22 -4.71 -22.58 -0.80
CA GLY A 22 -5.60 -22.53 0.36
C GLY A 22 -6.79 -21.61 0.19
N ASP A 23 -7.39 -21.25 1.33
CA ASP A 23 -8.53 -20.35 1.42
C ASP A 23 -8.17 -18.92 0.99
N TRP A 24 -9.18 -18.19 0.49
CA TRP A 24 -9.09 -16.77 0.15
C TRP A 24 -9.66 -15.91 1.27
N PHE A 25 -9.04 -14.75 1.48
CA PHE A 25 -9.46 -13.79 2.50
C PHE A 25 -9.47 -12.37 1.94
N ARG A 26 -10.49 -11.58 2.28
CA ARG A 26 -10.47 -10.13 2.05
C ARG A 26 -9.56 -9.47 3.09
N TYR A 27 -8.58 -8.70 2.63
CA TYR A 27 -7.60 -8.03 3.50
C TYR A 27 -7.90 -6.55 3.68
N SER A 28 -8.90 -6.22 4.51
CA SER A 28 -9.31 -4.83 4.75
C SER A 28 -8.30 -4.01 5.56
N ALA A 29 -7.40 -4.66 6.32
CA ALA A 29 -6.46 -3.94 7.18
C ALA A 29 -5.38 -3.15 6.42
N CYS A 30 -5.19 -3.40 5.12
CA CYS A 30 -4.36 -2.53 4.28
C CYS A 30 -5.00 -1.17 3.96
N GLY A 31 -6.27 -0.96 4.33
CA GLY A 31 -7.02 0.25 4.04
C GLY A 31 -7.60 0.30 2.62
N MET A 32 -7.61 -0.83 1.91
CA MET A 32 -8.26 -0.98 0.61
C MET A 32 -9.33 -2.07 0.69
N ASP A 33 -10.42 -1.87 -0.05
CA ASP A 33 -11.58 -2.77 -0.02
C ASP A 33 -11.46 -3.96 -0.97
N ASN A 34 -10.62 -3.83 -2.01
CA ASN A 34 -10.52 -4.78 -3.12
C ASN A 34 -9.25 -5.64 -3.08
N VAL A 35 -8.62 -5.81 -1.92
CA VAL A 35 -7.44 -6.68 -1.77
C VAL A 35 -7.84 -8.03 -1.20
N TYR A 36 -7.44 -9.08 -1.91
CA TYR A 36 -7.74 -10.47 -1.57
C TYR A 36 -6.46 -11.29 -1.56
N VAL A 37 -6.31 -12.14 -0.54
CA VAL A 37 -5.08 -12.88 -0.29
C VAL A 37 -5.36 -14.37 -0.12
N CYS A 38 -4.50 -15.21 -0.70
CA CYS A 38 -4.63 -16.66 -0.70
C CYS A 38 -3.37 -17.34 -0.17
N GLY A 39 -3.54 -18.48 0.51
CA GLY A 39 -2.43 -19.35 0.91
C GLY A 39 -1.64 -18.86 2.11
N VAL A 40 -2.26 -18.09 3.00
CA VAL A 40 -1.54 -17.28 3.99
C VAL A 40 -1.52 -17.81 5.42
N MET A 41 -2.05 -19.00 5.66
CA MET A 41 -2.55 -19.33 6.99
C MET A 41 -1.91 -20.55 7.66
N ALA A 42 -1.38 -20.32 8.85
CA ALA A 42 -1.71 -21.18 9.99
C ALA A 42 -2.83 -20.47 10.76
N ALA A 43 -4.05 -21.03 10.70
CA ALA A 43 -5.16 -20.53 11.51
C ALA A 43 -4.89 -20.91 12.97
N HIS A 44 -4.87 -19.91 13.85
CA HIS A 44 -4.84 -20.15 15.29
C HIS A 44 -6.24 -19.87 15.82
N PHE A 45 -7.00 -20.94 16.01
CA PHE A 45 -8.28 -20.90 16.69
C PHE A 45 -8.01 -20.92 18.20
N THR A 46 -8.51 -19.92 18.91
CA THR A 46 -8.70 -20.03 20.36
C THR A 46 -10.20 -20.04 20.65
N ASP A 47 -10.62 -20.58 21.79
CA ASP A 47 -12.05 -20.70 22.16
C ASP A 47 -12.79 -19.34 22.27
N LEU A 48 -12.05 -18.23 22.17
CA LEU A 48 -12.56 -16.87 22.37
C LEU A 48 -12.42 -15.97 21.14
N ASP A 49 -11.54 -16.30 20.19
CA ASP A 49 -11.31 -15.49 18.98
C ASP A 49 -10.52 -16.26 17.89
N GLU A 50 -10.81 -15.92 16.63
CA GLU A 50 -10.02 -16.30 15.46
C GLU A 50 -8.94 -15.26 15.16
N TRP A 51 -7.67 -15.67 15.22
CA TRP A 51 -6.54 -14.80 14.86
C TRP A 51 -5.73 -15.40 13.71
N PHE A 52 -5.46 -14.54 12.72
CA PHE A 52 -4.76 -14.89 11.49
C PHE A 52 -3.32 -14.40 11.57
N LYS A 53 -2.33 -15.30 11.64
CA LYS A 53 -0.91 -14.91 11.63
C LYS A 53 -0.32 -15.07 10.24
N PHE A 54 -0.07 -13.93 9.59
CA PHE A 54 0.75 -13.88 8.38
C PHE A 54 2.19 -14.28 8.73
N ARG A 55 2.72 -15.33 8.09
CA ARG A 55 4.15 -15.67 8.22
C ARG A 55 5.05 -14.54 7.77
N ASN A 56 4.62 -13.75 6.78
CA ASN A 56 5.41 -12.65 6.23
C ASN A 56 4.51 -11.50 5.73
N LEU A 57 4.04 -10.66 6.67
CA LEU A 57 3.26 -9.45 6.36
C LEU A 57 4.00 -8.51 5.41
N ARG A 58 5.33 -8.43 5.53
CA ARG A 58 6.17 -7.61 4.65
C ARG A 58 6.12 -8.10 3.20
N LEU A 59 6.26 -9.40 2.97
CA LEU A 59 6.13 -9.98 1.62
C LEU A 59 4.74 -9.74 1.03
N MET A 60 3.68 -9.87 1.84
CA MET A 60 2.33 -9.58 1.36
C MET A 60 2.19 -8.12 0.91
N ASN A 61 2.62 -7.16 1.74
CA ASN A 61 2.58 -5.75 1.36
C ASN A 61 3.44 -5.45 0.13
N GLN A 62 4.59 -6.12 0.00
CA GLN A 62 5.44 -6.01 -1.18
C GLN A 62 4.71 -6.47 -2.44
N LEU A 63 4.06 -7.64 -2.42
CA LEU A 63 3.31 -8.16 -3.58
C LEU A 63 2.11 -7.28 -3.94
N ILE A 64 1.37 -6.76 -2.94
CA ILE A 64 0.28 -5.80 -3.18
C ILE A 64 0.83 -4.54 -3.87
N SER A 65 1.97 -4.05 -3.39
CA SER A 65 2.60 -2.85 -3.94
C SER A 65 3.12 -3.07 -5.36
N GLU A 66 3.72 -4.23 -5.64
CA GLU A 66 4.15 -4.62 -6.99
C GLU A 66 2.96 -4.71 -7.95
N ALA A 67 1.84 -5.31 -7.51
CA ALA A 67 0.61 -5.35 -8.31
C ALA A 67 0.09 -3.95 -8.63
N LEU A 68 0.03 -3.07 -7.62
CA LEU A 68 -0.41 -1.68 -7.80
C LEU A 68 0.52 -0.87 -8.70
N SER A 69 1.84 -1.04 -8.56
CA SER A 69 2.82 -0.30 -9.37
C SER A 69 2.82 -0.70 -10.84
N ASN A 70 2.29 -1.87 -11.20
CA ASN A 70 2.09 -2.27 -12.60
C ASN A 70 0.83 -1.66 -13.22
N GLU A 71 -0.07 -1.10 -12.41
CA GLU A 71 -1.36 -0.52 -12.82
C GLU A 71 -1.45 0.94 -12.37
N VAL A 72 -0.42 1.74 -12.68
CA VAL A 72 -0.26 3.13 -12.22
C VAL A 72 -1.53 3.97 -12.44
N ASP A 73 -2.19 3.81 -13.59
CA ASP A 73 -3.40 4.56 -13.96
C ASP A 73 -4.61 4.29 -13.05
N LEU A 74 -4.62 3.15 -12.34
CA LEU A 74 -5.69 2.73 -11.44
C LEU A 74 -5.45 3.14 -9.99
N ILE A 75 -4.37 3.89 -9.72
CA ILE A 75 -4.08 4.38 -8.37
C ILE A 75 -5.07 5.48 -7.99
N GLY A 76 -6.00 5.11 -7.11
CA GLY A 76 -6.89 6.01 -6.39
C GLY A 76 -6.34 6.42 -5.02
N PRO A 77 -7.12 7.20 -4.24
CA PRO A 77 -6.72 7.69 -2.92
C PRO A 77 -6.28 6.60 -1.94
N ALA A 78 -6.99 5.47 -1.91
CA ALA A 78 -6.70 4.35 -1.02
C ALA A 78 -5.38 3.64 -1.41
N GLN A 79 -5.18 3.41 -2.71
CA GLN A 79 -3.96 2.81 -3.25
C GLN A 79 -2.74 3.71 -3.01
N PHE A 80 -2.88 5.01 -3.28
CA PHE A 80 -1.83 5.99 -2.97
C PHE A 80 -1.48 5.98 -1.48
N THR A 81 -2.48 6.01 -0.61
CA THR A 81 -2.27 6.02 0.85
C THR A 81 -1.54 4.75 1.30
N PHE A 82 -1.90 3.60 0.73
CA PHE A 82 -1.22 2.33 1.02
C PHE A 82 0.24 2.34 0.55
N LEU A 83 0.50 2.73 -0.70
CA LEU A 83 1.84 2.79 -1.28
C LEU A 83 2.75 3.78 -0.54
N ARG A 84 2.24 4.99 -0.26
CA ARG A 84 2.95 5.99 0.54
C ARG A 84 3.32 5.47 1.92
N LYS A 85 2.44 4.71 2.58
CA LYS A 85 2.78 4.10 3.87
C LYS A 85 3.91 3.08 3.77
N GLN A 86 4.09 2.42 2.62
CA GLN A 86 5.22 1.51 2.41
C GLN A 86 6.56 2.25 2.32
N THR A 87 6.55 3.54 1.94
CA THR A 87 7.78 4.34 1.93
C THR A 87 8.23 4.77 3.33
N GLY A 88 7.34 4.68 4.32
CA GLY A 88 7.59 5.14 5.69
C GLY A 88 7.58 6.67 5.85
N LEU A 89 7.30 7.41 4.78
CA LEU A 89 7.18 8.86 4.80
C LEU A 89 5.78 9.28 5.28
N THR A 90 5.67 10.47 5.85
CA THR A 90 4.40 11.19 6.05
C THR A 90 3.90 11.80 4.72
N LEU A 91 2.69 12.34 4.70
CA LEU A 91 2.17 13.00 3.50
C LEU A 91 2.98 14.25 3.15
N HIS A 92 3.32 15.03 4.17
CA HIS A 92 4.12 16.25 4.06
C HIS A 92 5.53 15.98 3.53
N GLU A 93 6.23 14.99 4.10
CA GLU A 93 7.57 14.58 3.64
C GLU A 93 7.55 14.08 2.19
N PHE A 94 6.55 13.28 1.82
CA PHE A 94 6.39 12.78 0.46
C PHE A 94 6.17 13.92 -0.55
N CYS A 95 5.25 14.84 -0.24
CA CYS A 95 4.94 15.98 -1.12
C CYS A 95 6.17 16.88 -1.29
N SER A 96 6.90 17.13 -0.21
CA SER A 96 8.11 17.97 -0.22
C SER A 96 9.23 17.37 -1.06
N LEU A 97 9.47 16.06 -0.94
CA LEU A 97 10.49 15.37 -1.75
C LEU A 97 10.16 15.38 -3.24
N ASN A 98 8.87 15.30 -3.59
CA ASN A 98 8.43 15.23 -4.99
C ASN A 98 8.02 16.59 -5.57
N SER A 99 8.19 17.68 -4.81
CA SER A 99 7.73 19.03 -5.21
C SER A 99 6.26 19.08 -5.62
N ILE A 100 5.41 18.33 -4.91
CA ILE A 100 3.96 18.28 -5.12
C ILE A 100 3.28 19.16 -4.08
N ASP A 101 2.26 19.93 -4.48
CA ASP A 101 1.48 20.73 -3.55
C ASP A 101 0.67 19.86 -2.59
N LEU A 102 0.98 19.98 -1.29
CA LEU A 102 0.34 19.20 -0.23
C LEU A 102 -1.17 19.40 -0.19
N HIS A 103 -1.64 20.65 -0.31
CA HIS A 103 -3.07 20.95 -0.18
C HIS A 103 -3.88 20.37 -1.33
N SER A 104 -3.32 20.35 -2.55
CA SER A 104 -3.94 19.67 -3.70
C SER A 104 -4.06 18.17 -3.48
N VAL A 105 -3.03 17.53 -2.91
CA VAL A 105 -3.10 16.10 -2.55
C VAL A 105 -4.14 15.84 -1.48
N GLU A 106 -4.19 16.65 -0.41
CA GLU A 106 -5.19 16.54 0.65
C GLU A 106 -6.61 16.69 0.11
N ALA A 107 -6.86 17.70 -0.73
CA ALA A 107 -8.16 17.92 -1.35
C ALA A 107 -8.57 16.73 -2.24
N TRP A 108 -7.64 16.15 -3.00
CA TRP A 108 -7.90 14.95 -3.80
C TRP A 108 -8.22 13.72 -2.93
N LEU A 109 -7.47 13.49 -1.86
CA LEU A 109 -7.70 12.37 -0.93
C LEU A 109 -9.07 12.45 -0.26
N GLU A 110 -9.57 13.65 -0.03
CA GLU A 110 -10.91 13.92 0.52
C GLU A 110 -12.02 13.95 -0.53
N GLY A 111 -11.70 13.73 -1.81
CA GLY A 111 -12.68 13.77 -2.91
C GLY A 111 -13.17 15.18 -3.27
N ARG A 112 -12.43 16.22 -2.87
CA ARG A 112 -12.77 17.64 -3.11
C ARG A 112 -11.94 18.29 -4.23
N GLY A 113 -10.97 17.57 -4.81
CA GLY A 113 -10.03 18.10 -5.80
C GLY A 113 -9.67 17.10 -6.90
N PHE A 114 -8.85 17.56 -7.85
CA PHE A 114 -8.31 16.73 -8.92
C PHE A 114 -7.01 16.06 -8.50
N LEU A 115 -6.71 14.92 -9.11
CA LEU A 115 -5.43 14.24 -8.96
C LEU A 115 -4.28 15.19 -9.36
N PRO A 116 -3.31 15.45 -8.48
CA PRO A 116 -2.13 16.22 -8.83
C PRO A 116 -1.25 15.49 -9.85
N ASP A 117 -0.71 16.23 -10.81
CA ASP A 117 0.16 15.69 -11.86
C ASP A 117 1.39 15.00 -11.26
N GLY A 118 1.76 13.85 -11.83
CA GLY A 118 2.93 13.07 -11.42
C GLY A 118 2.79 12.33 -10.09
N LEU A 119 1.68 12.49 -9.36
CA LEU A 119 1.52 11.90 -8.02
C LEU A 119 1.63 10.37 -8.02
N ARG A 120 1.04 9.74 -9.03
CA ARG A 120 0.99 8.27 -9.17
C ARG A 120 2.36 7.72 -9.51
N GLU A 121 3.01 8.33 -10.49
CA GLU A 121 4.33 7.98 -10.96
C GLU A 121 5.36 8.14 -9.84
N SER A 122 5.30 9.25 -9.10
CA SER A 122 6.18 9.52 -7.95
C SER A 122 6.05 8.47 -6.85
N VAL A 123 4.82 8.09 -6.47
CA VAL A 123 4.64 7.09 -5.41
C VAL A 123 5.09 5.70 -5.86
N CYS A 124 4.81 5.32 -7.10
CA CYS A 124 5.26 4.04 -7.67
C CYS A 124 6.78 3.96 -7.79
N ALA A 125 7.43 5.02 -8.30
CA ALA A 125 8.88 5.08 -8.42
C ALA A 125 9.56 4.91 -7.05
N MET A 126 9.12 5.66 -6.04
CA MET A 126 9.68 5.55 -4.69
C MET A 126 9.50 4.15 -4.08
N VAL A 127 8.33 3.53 -4.23
CA VAL A 127 8.08 2.18 -3.70
C VAL A 127 8.95 1.14 -4.42
N SER A 128 9.04 1.23 -5.75
CA SER A 128 9.92 0.36 -6.55
C SER A 128 11.39 0.50 -6.13
N ASP A 129 11.87 1.72 -5.90
CA ASP A 129 13.24 1.97 -5.45
C ASP A 129 13.52 1.37 -4.06
N ILE A 130 12.56 1.45 -3.14
CA ILE A 130 12.69 0.85 -1.80
C ILE A 130 12.71 -0.68 -1.87
N HIS A 131 11.93 -1.27 -2.78
CA HIS A 131 11.93 -2.71 -2.99
C HIS A 131 13.21 -3.21 -3.65
N ALA A 132 13.75 -2.44 -4.60
CA ALA A 132 15.02 -2.73 -5.25
C ALA A 132 16.22 -2.53 -4.30
N ASN A 133 16.19 -1.51 -3.44
CA ASN A 133 17.33 -1.08 -2.63
C ASN A 133 16.98 -0.98 -1.14
N ARG A 134 17.47 -1.95 -0.35
CA ARG A 134 17.14 -2.10 1.09
C ARG A 134 17.63 -0.97 2.01
N SER A 135 18.55 -0.11 1.57
CA SER A 135 19.05 1.05 2.34
C SER A 135 18.28 2.36 2.10
N THR A 136 17.40 2.40 1.10
CA THR A 136 16.86 3.67 0.57
C THR A 136 15.79 4.31 1.45
N ALA A 137 15.00 3.53 2.19
CA ALA A 137 13.91 4.09 3.01
C ALA A 137 14.41 5.04 4.12
N ALA A 138 15.51 4.70 4.79
CA ALA A 138 16.12 5.56 5.81
C ALA A 138 16.71 6.83 5.19
N GLN A 139 17.38 6.69 4.03
CA GLN A 139 17.98 7.81 3.30
C GLN A 139 16.94 8.81 2.79
N LEU A 140 15.80 8.32 2.28
CA LEU A 140 14.70 9.17 1.84
C LEU A 140 14.11 9.97 3.00
N ARG A 141 13.98 9.36 4.18
CA ARG A 141 13.50 10.05 5.38
C ARG A 141 14.47 11.13 5.84
N ASP A 142 15.76 10.83 5.91
CA ASP A 142 16.79 11.80 6.29
C ASP A 142 16.84 12.97 5.30
N GLN A 143 16.67 12.69 4.01
CA GLN A 143 16.57 13.72 2.97
C GLN A 143 15.34 14.61 3.15
N ALA A 144 14.17 14.03 3.44
CA ALA A 144 12.95 14.81 3.69
C ALA A 144 13.10 15.74 4.91
N LEU A 145 13.70 15.23 5.99
CA LEU A 145 13.95 16.02 7.20
C LEU A 145 14.90 17.19 6.94
N ASN A 146 15.95 16.99 6.13
CA ASN A 146 16.90 18.05 5.79
C ASN A 146 16.25 19.14 4.93
N LEU A 147 15.35 18.79 4.00
CA LEU A 147 14.61 19.76 3.20
C LEU A 147 13.68 20.63 4.07
N HIS A 148 13.08 20.05 5.11
CA HIS A 148 12.25 20.80 6.06
C HIS A 148 13.00 21.78 6.95
N GLN A 149 14.28 21.53 7.22
CA GLN A 149 15.12 22.45 8.00
C GLN A 149 15.69 23.60 7.16
N ALA A 150 15.64 23.48 5.82
CA ALA A 150 16.20 24.45 4.88
C ALA A 150 15.16 25.40 4.26
N ALA A 151 13.85 25.15 4.46
CA ALA A 151 12.74 25.96 3.98
C ALA A 151 12.12 26.79 5.11
#